data_AF-A0A1H8N3Q1-F1
#
_entry.id   AF-A0A1H8N3Q1-F1
#
_cell.length_a   1.000
_cell.length_b   1.000
_cell.length_c   1.000
_cell.angle_alpha   90.00
_cell.angle_beta   90.00
_cell.angle_gamma   90.00
#
_symmetry.space_group_name_H-M   'P 1'
#
loop_
_entity.id
_entity.type
_entity.pdbx_description
1 polymer ?
#
loop_
_entity_poly.entity_id
_entity_poly.type
_entity_poly.pdbx_seq_one_letter_code
_entity_poly.pdbx_strand_id
1 'polypeptide(L)'
;MLFFGIILSMYGGGFSTVPAYLADIFGTQFVGAIHGRLLTAWSTAGIVGPVVVNYIREAQLNAGVPRELVYDFTMYILAGMLVVGFPCNFLVRPLASHWFMKPGEVAALQARSHAAAIVTPGSMGIGRWQLNATSILAWLAVGIPIAWGVWITLKSAFVLFK
;
A
#
# COMPACT_ATOMS: atom_id res chain seq x y z
N MET A 1 -18.18 2.51 17.14
CA MET A 1 -18.29 2.46 15.67
C MET A 1 -17.82 3.76 14.99
N LEU A 2 -18.23 4.95 15.46
CA LEU A 2 -17.82 6.22 14.86
C LEU A 2 -16.28 6.43 14.80
N PHE A 3 -15.58 6.16 15.91
CA PHE A 3 -14.11 6.25 15.96
C PHE A 3 -13.40 5.36 14.93
N PHE A 4 -13.90 4.15 14.72
CA PHE A 4 -13.36 3.23 13.71
C PHE A 4 -13.56 3.79 12.30
N GLY A 5 -14.73 4.36 12.01
CA GLY A 5 -15.02 5.00 10.73
C GLY A 5 -14.10 6.20 10.43
N ILE A 6 -13.76 6.99 11.46
CA ILE A 6 -12.82 8.11 11.34
C ILE A 6 -11.40 7.62 11.04
N ILE A 7 -10.94 6.55 11.69
CA ILE A 7 -9.61 5.98 11.45
C ILE A 7 -9.51 5.42 10.03
N LEU A 8 -10.54 4.68 9.57
CA LEU A 8 -10.56 4.16 8.21
C LEU A 8 -10.61 5.27 7.16
N SER A 9 -11.37 6.33 7.40
CA SER A 9 -11.43 7.46 6.45
C SER A 9 -10.10 8.20 6.36
N MET A 10 -9.40 8.39 7.46
CA MET A 10 -8.04 8.96 7.47
C MET A 10 -7.05 8.07 6.70
N TYR A 11 -7.11 6.76 6.90
CA TYR A 11 -6.25 5.82 6.17
C TYR A 11 -6.57 5.81 4.66
N GLY A 12 -7.85 5.78 4.29
CA GLY A 12 -8.28 5.84 2.89
C GLY A 12 -7.98 7.18 2.20
N GLY A 13 -8.08 8.30 2.93
CA GLY A 13 -7.77 9.64 2.42
C GLY A 13 -6.28 9.86 2.15
N GLY A 14 -5.40 9.22 2.92
CA GLY A 14 -3.96 9.21 2.64
C GLY A 14 -3.68 8.57 1.29
N PHE A 15 -4.13 7.32 1.08
CA PHE A 15 -3.88 6.58 -0.16
C PHE A 15 -4.49 7.21 -1.42
N SER A 16 -5.63 7.90 -1.32
CA SER A 16 -6.24 8.56 -2.47
C SER A 16 -5.46 9.77 -2.98
N THR A 17 -4.67 10.43 -2.11
CA THR A 17 -3.90 11.63 -2.45
C THR A 17 -2.46 11.33 -2.88
N VAL A 18 -1.93 10.13 -2.59
CA VAL A 18 -0.56 9.74 -2.96
C VAL A 18 -0.27 9.88 -4.47
N PRO A 19 -1.11 9.40 -5.40
CA PRO A 19 -0.79 9.51 -6.83
C PRO A 19 -0.71 10.95 -7.33
N ALA A 20 -1.58 11.84 -6.82
CA ALA A 20 -1.55 13.26 -7.15
C ALA A 20 -0.29 13.93 -6.58
N TYR A 21 0.03 13.66 -5.31
CA TYR A 21 1.25 14.16 -4.67
C TYR A 21 2.53 13.70 -5.41
N LEU A 22 2.58 12.44 -5.84
CA LEU A 22 3.69 11.93 -6.64
C LEU A 22 3.74 12.57 -8.04
N ALA A 23 2.60 12.86 -8.66
CA ALA A 23 2.53 13.55 -9.93
C ALA A 23 3.09 14.97 -9.85
N ASP A 24 2.82 15.67 -8.75
CA ASP A 24 3.31 17.03 -8.53
C ASP A 24 4.83 17.07 -8.30
N ILE A 25 5.41 16.04 -7.66
CA ILE A 25 6.85 15.98 -7.37
C ILE A 25 7.68 15.41 -8.52
N PHE A 26 7.18 14.37 -9.20
CA PHE A 26 7.94 13.60 -10.20
C PHE A 26 7.45 13.77 -11.64
N GLY A 27 6.35 14.48 -11.85
CA GLY A 27 5.68 14.61 -13.14
C GLY A 27 4.74 13.45 -13.45
N THR A 28 3.82 13.65 -14.40
CA THR A 28 2.68 12.76 -14.68
C THR A 28 3.03 11.49 -15.46
N GLN A 29 4.12 11.49 -16.23
CA GLN A 29 4.45 10.40 -17.16
C GLN A 29 4.75 9.05 -16.48
N PHE A 30 5.40 9.06 -15.31
CA PHE A 30 5.83 7.84 -14.62
C PHE A 30 5.19 7.64 -13.23
N VAL A 31 4.10 8.35 -12.92
CA VAL A 31 3.42 8.29 -11.61
C VAL A 31 3.02 6.87 -11.23
N GLY A 32 2.47 6.11 -12.18
CA GLY A 32 2.08 4.72 -11.93
C GLY A 32 3.25 3.81 -11.53
N ALA A 33 4.39 3.96 -12.22
CA ALA A 33 5.59 3.18 -11.90
C ALA A 33 6.21 3.57 -10.55
N ILE A 34 6.23 4.87 -10.23
CA ILE A 34 6.74 5.38 -8.95
C ILE A 34 5.82 4.95 -7.80
N HIS A 35 4.51 5.07 -7.99
CA HIS A 35 3.52 4.60 -7.02
C HIS A 35 3.61 3.08 -6.80
N GLY A 36 3.85 2.29 -7.85
CA GLY A 36 4.07 0.85 -7.72
C GLY A 36 5.26 0.50 -6.82
N ARG A 37 6.38 1.22 -6.95
CA ARG A 37 7.54 1.05 -6.06
C ARG A 37 7.23 1.45 -4.61
N LEU A 38 6.43 2.51 -4.42
CA LEU A 38 5.95 2.91 -3.10
C LEU A 38 5.08 1.81 -2.46
N LEU A 39 4.18 1.19 -3.21
CA LEU A 39 3.34 0.08 -2.72
C LEU A 39 4.18 -1.16 -2.36
N THR A 40 5.26 -1.43 -3.08
CA THR A 40 6.21 -2.49 -2.68
C THR A 40 6.86 -2.15 -1.34
N ALA A 41 7.37 -0.93 -1.17
CA ALA A 41 7.96 -0.49 0.10
C ALA A 41 6.96 -0.54 1.27
N TRP A 42 5.72 -0.13 1.03
CA TRP A 42 4.61 -0.23 1.99
C TRP A 42 4.35 -1.69 2.39
N SER A 43 4.32 -2.59 1.41
CA SER A 43 4.10 -4.02 1.67
C SER A 43 5.22 -4.61 2.51
N THR A 44 6.49 -4.25 2.22
CA THR A 44 7.64 -4.65 3.05
C THR A 44 7.49 -4.11 4.47
N ALA A 45 7.10 -2.85 4.65
CA ALA A 45 6.85 -2.28 5.98
C ALA A 45 5.76 -3.04 6.75
N GLY A 46 4.69 -3.45 6.06
CA GLY A 46 3.61 -4.27 6.64
C GLY A 46 4.07 -5.64 7.14
N ILE A 47 5.12 -6.21 6.58
CA ILE A 47 5.74 -7.46 7.05
C ILE A 47 6.74 -7.19 8.17
N VAL A 48 7.60 -6.19 8.00
CA VAL A 48 8.68 -5.86 8.95
C VAL A 48 8.13 -5.38 10.29
N GLY A 49 7.06 -4.58 10.30
CA GLY A 49 6.48 -4.03 11.54
C GLY A 49 6.12 -5.11 12.57
N PRO A 50 5.24 -6.07 12.24
CA PRO A 50 4.89 -7.17 13.14
C PRO A 50 6.10 -8.02 13.55
N VAL A 51 7.02 -8.28 12.62
CA VAL A 51 8.23 -9.07 12.88
C VAL A 51 9.10 -8.40 13.94
N VAL A 52 9.39 -7.10 13.78
CA VAL A 52 10.17 -6.31 14.75
C VAL A 52 9.47 -6.28 16.12
N VAL A 53 8.17 -6.01 16.15
CA VAL A 53 7.38 -5.99 17.39
C VAL A 53 7.42 -7.34 18.10
N ASN A 54 7.24 -8.44 17.37
CA ASN A 54 7.28 -9.79 17.93
C ASN A 54 8.65 -10.12 18.50
N TYR A 55 9.74 -9.81 17.79
CA TYR A 55 11.10 -10.05 18.29
C TYR A 55 11.37 -9.27 19.58
N ILE A 56 10.98 -8.00 19.64
CA ILE A 56 11.19 -7.19 20.83
C ILE A 56 10.36 -7.71 22.00
N ARG A 57 9.10 -8.08 21.75
CA ARG A 57 8.22 -8.69 22.73
C ARG A 57 8.84 -9.97 23.31
N GLU A 58 9.36 -10.86 22.46
CA GLU A 58 10.02 -12.11 22.89
C GLU A 58 11.29 -11.83 23.69
N ALA A 59 12.12 -10.88 23.26
CA ALA A 59 13.31 -10.47 24.00
C ALA A 59 12.99 -9.97 25.41
N GLN A 60 11.91 -9.19 25.57
CA GLN A 60 11.47 -8.71 26.89
C GLN A 60 10.94 -9.84 27.79
N LEU A 61 10.17 -10.77 27.21
CA LEU A 61 9.68 -11.93 27.97
C LEU A 61 10.84 -12.81 28.45
N ASN A 62 11.86 -13.01 27.62
CA ASN A 62 13.06 -13.76 27.98
C ASN A 62 13.92 -13.05 29.03
N ALA A 63 13.89 -11.72 29.06
CA ALA A 63 14.51 -10.90 30.11
C ALA A 63 13.72 -10.90 31.43
N GLY A 64 12.60 -11.61 31.52
CA GLY A 64 11.78 -11.73 32.73
C GLY A 64 10.84 -10.55 32.99
N VAL A 65 10.61 -9.69 32.00
CA VAL A 65 9.70 -8.52 32.14
C VAL A 65 8.24 -9.02 32.25
N PRO A 66 7.47 -8.54 33.26
CA PRO A 66 6.06 -8.86 33.39
C PRO A 66 5.26 -8.50 32.13
N ARG A 67 4.35 -9.40 31.71
CA ARG A 67 3.57 -9.27 30.46
C ARG A 67 2.81 -7.96 30.32
N GLU A 68 2.38 -7.39 31.44
CA GLU A 68 1.71 -6.09 31.51
C GLU A 68 2.58 -4.94 31.01
N LEU A 69 3.87 -4.90 31.39
CA LEU A 69 4.80 -3.84 30.96
C LEU A 69 5.31 -4.01 29.53
N VAL A 70 5.22 -5.23 28.99
CA VAL A 70 5.63 -5.50 27.59
C VAL A 70 4.72 -4.76 26.60
N TYR A 71 3.45 -4.57 26.93
CA TYR A 71 2.52 -3.79 26.10
C TYR A 71 2.87 -2.30 26.09
N ASP A 72 3.16 -1.73 27.26
CA ASP A 72 3.58 -0.33 27.38
C ASP A 72 4.86 -0.09 26.58
N PHE A 73 5.83 -0.99 26.74
CA PHE A 73 7.10 -0.90 26.02
C PHE A 73 6.92 -0.99 24.49
N THR A 74 6.08 -1.92 24.02
CA THR A 74 5.74 -2.05 22.60
C THR A 74 5.10 -0.76 22.07
N MET A 75 4.18 -0.17 22.84
CA MET A 75 3.53 1.09 22.47
C MET A 75 4.54 2.24 22.36
N TYR A 76 5.51 2.33 23.29
CA TYR A 76 6.58 3.33 23.23
C TYR A 76 7.50 3.14 22.04
N ILE A 77 7.77 1.91 21.61
CA ILE A 77 8.56 1.65 20.39
C ILE A 77 7.82 2.12 19.15
N LEU A 78 6.52 1.80 19.03
CA LEU A 78 5.70 2.27 17.92
C LEU A 78 5.63 3.81 17.88
N ALA A 79 5.49 4.44 19.06
CA ALA A 79 5.57 5.89 19.18
C ALA A 79 6.95 6.43 18.76
N GLY A 80 8.03 5.77 19.17
CA GLY A 80 9.40 6.10 18.75
C GLY A 80 9.60 5.99 17.24
N MET A 81 9.07 4.94 16.61
CA MET A 81 9.09 4.78 15.14
C MET A 81 8.34 5.91 14.44
N LEU A 82 7.24 6.40 15.01
CA LEU A 82 6.51 7.56 14.48
C LEU A 82 7.32 8.86 14.62
N VAL A 83 7.97 9.05 15.77
CA VAL A 83 8.87 10.19 16.02
C VAL A 83 10.04 10.19 15.05
N VAL A 84 10.56 9.03 14.64
CA VAL A 84 11.59 8.92 13.58
C VAL A 84 11.00 9.12 12.19
N GLY A 85 9.77 8.62 11.95
CA GLY A 85 9.07 8.78 10.68
C GLY A 85 8.74 10.24 10.35
N PHE A 86 8.46 11.06 11.35
CA PHE A 86 8.11 12.47 11.16
C PHE A 86 9.24 13.31 10.52
N PRO A 87 10.49 13.30 11.02
CA PRO A 87 11.65 13.90 10.34
C PRO A 87 11.85 13.33 8.94
N CYS A 88 11.77 12.02 8.76
CA CYS A 88 11.91 11.37 7.45
C CYS A 88 10.89 11.91 6.44
N ASN A 89 9.64 12.12 6.87
CA ASN A 89 8.60 12.73 6.05
C ASN A 89 8.88 14.22 5.77
N PHE A 90 9.37 14.96 6.76
CA PHE A 90 9.73 16.38 6.60
C PHE A 90 10.92 16.59 5.64
N LEU A 91 11.82 15.61 5.55
CA LEU A 91 12.97 15.61 4.63
C LEU A 91 12.58 15.38 3.17
N VAL A 92 11.36 14.91 2.88
CA VAL A 92 10.86 14.73 1.52
C VAL A 92 10.65 16.12 0.87
N ARG A 93 11.52 16.46 -0.09
CA ARG A 93 11.52 17.73 -0.81
C ARG A 93 11.15 17.53 -2.28
N PRO A 94 10.64 18.58 -2.96
CA PRO A 94 10.47 18.57 -4.40
C PRO A 94 11.77 18.21 -5.11
N LEU A 95 11.69 17.33 -6.11
CA LEU A 95 12.86 16.88 -6.87
C LEU A 95 13.42 18.06 -7.68
N ALA A 96 14.74 18.19 -7.73
CA ALA A 96 15.39 19.29 -8.46
C ALA A 96 15.19 19.14 -9.98
N SER A 97 15.03 20.27 -10.68
CA SER A 97 14.73 20.35 -12.12
C SER A 97 15.73 19.64 -13.03
N HIS A 98 16.97 19.45 -12.60
CA HIS A 98 18.02 18.78 -13.39
C HIS A 98 17.89 17.25 -13.45
N TRP A 99 17.13 16.64 -12.54
CA TRP A 99 16.81 15.20 -12.61
C TRP A 99 15.63 14.90 -13.54
N PHE A 100 14.91 15.94 -13.98
CA PHE A 100 13.82 15.76 -14.93
C PHE A 100 14.37 15.49 -16.32
N MET A 101 13.71 14.56 -17.00
CA MET A 101 13.99 14.25 -18.40
C MET A 101 13.67 15.48 -19.28
N LYS A 102 14.49 15.73 -20.31
CA LYS A 102 14.31 16.91 -21.16
C LYS A 102 12.95 16.87 -21.85
N PRO A 103 12.26 18.02 -22.05
CA PRO A 103 10.90 18.05 -22.61
C PRO A 103 10.76 17.31 -23.95
N GLY A 104 11.79 17.37 -24.81
CA GLY A 104 11.81 16.67 -26.10
C GLY A 104 11.89 15.14 -25.98
N GLU A 105 12.59 14.63 -24.97
CA GLU A 105 12.70 13.19 -24.71
C GLU A 105 11.40 12.65 -24.08
N VAL A 106 10.78 13.44 -23.20
CA VAL A 106 9.46 13.14 -22.61
C VAL A 106 8.40 13.07 -23.71
N ALA A 107 8.34 14.05 -24.61
CA ALA A 107 7.39 14.08 -25.73
C ALA A 107 7.60 12.92 -26.71
N ALA A 108 8.85 12.56 -27.01
CA ALA A 108 9.17 11.41 -27.86
C ALA A 108 8.75 10.09 -27.19
N LEU A 109 8.96 9.94 -25.88
CA LEU A 109 8.52 8.76 -25.13
C LEU A 109 7.00 8.71 -25.00
N GLN A 110 6.34 9.83 -24.75
CA GLN A 110 4.89 9.91 -24.69
C GLN A 110 4.27 9.55 -26.05
N ALA A 111 4.82 10.06 -27.15
CA ALA A 111 4.43 9.68 -28.50
C ALA A 111 4.64 8.17 -28.76
N ARG A 112 5.76 7.59 -28.30
CA ARG A 112 6.02 6.15 -28.38
C ARG A 112 5.07 5.32 -27.51
N SER A 113 4.76 5.75 -26.29
CA SER A 113 3.83 5.08 -25.39
C SER A 113 2.40 5.13 -25.93
N HIS A 114 1.97 6.27 -26.46
CA HIS A 114 0.68 6.42 -27.12
C HIS A 114 0.63 5.58 -28.41
N ALA A 115 1.67 5.59 -29.22
CA ALA A 115 1.77 4.75 -30.41
C ALA A 115 1.78 3.24 -30.06
N ALA A 116 2.49 2.83 -29.01
CA ALA A 116 2.49 1.43 -28.54
C ALA A 116 1.13 1.00 -27.99
N ALA A 117 0.41 1.90 -27.32
CA ALA A 117 -0.97 1.67 -26.89
C ALA A 117 -1.94 1.54 -28.09
N ILE A 118 -1.66 2.25 -29.20
CA ILE A 118 -2.43 2.18 -30.45
C ILE A 118 -2.06 0.92 -31.27
N VAL A 119 -0.78 0.53 -31.27
CA VAL A 119 -0.22 -0.57 -32.09
C VAL A 119 -0.33 -1.95 -31.41
N THR A 120 -0.78 -2.02 -30.15
CA THR A 120 -1.10 -3.29 -29.47
C THR A 120 -2.62 -3.50 -29.35
N PRO A 121 -3.37 -3.71 -30.45
CA PRO A 121 -4.72 -4.22 -30.35
C PRO A 121 -4.63 -5.71 -30.00
N GLY A 122 -4.60 -6.02 -28.70
CA GLY A 122 -5.05 -7.31 -28.20
C GLY A 122 -4.03 -8.45 -28.09
N SER A 123 -3.04 -8.35 -27.20
CA SER A 123 -2.37 -9.56 -26.67
C SER A 123 -2.25 -9.63 -25.14
N MET A 124 -2.79 -8.67 -24.39
CA MET A 124 -2.88 -8.73 -22.92
C MET A 124 -4.25 -8.23 -22.41
N GLY A 125 -5.33 -8.84 -22.91
CA GLY A 125 -6.58 -9.16 -22.18
C GLY A 125 -7.33 -8.10 -21.35
N ILE A 126 -6.99 -6.81 -21.39
CA ILE A 126 -7.59 -5.74 -20.57
C ILE A 126 -8.26 -4.73 -21.52
N GLY A 127 -9.08 -5.22 -22.45
CA GLY A 127 -9.58 -4.41 -23.57
C GLY A 127 -11.08 -4.12 -23.53
N ARG A 128 -11.91 -5.11 -23.27
CA ARG A 128 -13.36 -4.96 -23.14
C ARG A 128 -13.83 -6.02 -22.16
N TRP A 129 -15.06 -5.93 -21.69
CA TRP A 129 -15.72 -6.88 -20.80
C TRP A 129 -15.88 -8.29 -21.44
N GLN A 130 -14.77 -8.93 -21.86
CA GLN A 130 -14.75 -10.32 -22.25
C GLN A 130 -14.72 -11.16 -20.98
N LEU A 131 -15.84 -11.81 -20.69
CA LEU A 131 -15.95 -12.95 -19.79
C LEU A 131 -15.16 -14.14 -20.36
N ASN A 132 -13.84 -14.00 -20.45
CA ASN A 132 -12.94 -15.07 -20.83
C ASN A 132 -12.82 -16.06 -19.68
N ALA A 133 -12.71 -17.36 -20.00
CA ALA A 133 -12.55 -18.41 -19.00
C ALA A 133 -11.35 -18.18 -18.07
N THR A 134 -10.27 -17.60 -18.60
CA THR A 134 -9.08 -17.18 -17.82
C THR A 134 -9.39 -16.05 -16.84
N SER A 135 -10.17 -15.04 -17.24
CA SER A 135 -10.62 -13.98 -16.34
C SER A 135 -11.52 -14.52 -15.23
N ILE A 136 -12.44 -15.44 -15.56
CA ILE A 136 -13.33 -16.07 -14.59
C ILE A 136 -12.52 -16.93 -13.60
N LEU A 137 -11.56 -17.73 -14.08
CA LEU A 137 -10.67 -18.51 -13.22
C LEU A 137 -9.83 -17.62 -12.30
N ALA A 138 -9.31 -16.49 -12.80
CA ALA A 138 -8.60 -15.52 -11.97
C ALA A 138 -9.51 -14.89 -10.91
N TRP A 139 -10.74 -14.51 -11.28
CA TRP A 139 -11.72 -13.98 -10.33
C TRP A 139 -12.22 -15.01 -9.32
N LEU A 140 -12.30 -16.30 -9.68
CA LEU A 140 -12.63 -17.37 -8.75
C LEU A 140 -11.46 -17.65 -7.80
N ALA A 141 -10.22 -17.68 -8.30
CA ALA A 141 -9.02 -17.87 -7.47
C ALA A 141 -8.88 -16.78 -6.39
N VAL A 142 -9.29 -15.54 -6.70
CA VAL A 142 -9.30 -14.43 -5.74
C VAL A 142 -10.59 -14.38 -4.92
N GLY A 143 -11.74 -14.61 -5.55
CA GLY A 143 -13.06 -14.48 -4.95
C GLY A 143 -13.38 -15.56 -3.91
N ILE A 144 -12.93 -16.79 -4.13
CA ILE A 144 -13.18 -17.91 -3.19
C ILE A 144 -12.53 -17.65 -1.81
N PRO A 145 -11.23 -17.29 -1.72
CA PRO A 145 -10.61 -16.92 -0.44
C PRO A 145 -11.26 -15.71 0.24
N ILE A 146 -11.67 -14.70 -0.53
CA ILE A 146 -12.33 -13.50 0.03
C ILE A 146 -13.69 -13.87 0.60
N ALA A 147 -14.52 -14.62 -0.13
CA ALA A 147 -15.83 -15.06 0.33
C ALA A 147 -15.70 -15.93 1.59
N TRP A 148 -14.69 -16.81 1.65
CA TRP A 148 -14.38 -17.62 2.82
C TRP A 148 -13.99 -16.76 4.04
N GLY A 149 -13.13 -15.75 3.84
CA GLY A 149 -12.72 -14.82 4.90
C GLY A 149 -13.89 -13.99 5.44
N VAL A 150 -14.75 -13.49 4.55
CA VAL A 150 -15.98 -12.77 4.92
C VAL A 150 -16.91 -13.69 5.71
N TRP A 151 -17.08 -14.94 5.29
CA TRP A 151 -17.91 -15.91 5.99
C TRP A 151 -17.40 -16.21 7.41
N ILE A 152 -16.10 -16.38 7.59
CA ILE A 152 -15.50 -16.56 8.92
C ILE A 152 -15.75 -15.32 9.79
N THR A 153 -15.52 -14.14 9.25
CA THR A 153 -15.70 -12.88 9.98
C THR A 153 -17.16 -12.69 10.41
N LEU A 154 -18.11 -12.99 9.53
CA LEU A 154 -19.53 -12.95 9.84
C LEU A 154 -19.91 -13.96 10.93
N LYS A 155 -19.44 -15.21 10.85
CA LYS A 155 -19.69 -16.21 11.89
C LYS A 155 -19.17 -15.75 13.26
N SER A 156 -17.95 -15.25 13.32
CA SER A 156 -17.36 -14.73 14.55
C SER A 156 -18.11 -13.50 15.09
N ALA A 157 -18.57 -12.61 14.21
CA ALA A 157 -19.39 -11.47 14.60
C ALA A 157 -20.75 -11.91 15.18
N PHE A 158 -21.41 -12.90 14.56
CA PHE A 158 -22.69 -13.42 15.05
C PHE A 158 -22.58 -14.08 16.43
N VAL A 159 -21.46 -14.73 16.77
CA VAL A 159 -21.22 -15.27 18.11
C VAL A 159 -21.11 -14.16 19.16
N LEU A 160 -20.65 -12.97 18.78
CA LEU A 160 -20.52 -11.82 19.69
C LEU A 160 -21.86 -11.16 20.05
N PHE A 161 -22.92 -11.40 19.27
CA PHE A 161 -24.27 -10.86 19.47
C PHE A 161 -25.23 -11.88 20.11
N LYS A 162 -24.74 -13.06 20.49
CA LYS A 162 -25.49 -14.06 21.26
C LYS A 162 -24.96 -14.12 22.69
#